data_AF-A0A2P2JUG6-F1
#
_entry.id   AF-A0A2P2JUG6-F1
#
_cell.length_a   1.000
_cell.length_b   1.000
_cell.length_c   1.000
_cell.angle_alpha   90.00
_cell.angle_beta   90.00
_cell.angle_gamma   90.00
#
_symmetry.space_group_name_H-M   'P 1'
#
loop_
_entity.id
_entity.type
_entity.pdbx_description
1 polymer ?
#
loop_
_entity_poly.entity_id
_entity_poly.type
_entity_poly.pdbx_seq_one_letter_code
_entity_poly.pdbx_strand_id
1 'polypeptide(L)'
;MAGTSNNGSSSTRRTSTASSDSFTAQITSVKLNGPNYSAWAQAIRSALQARNMMNFILSDPPPCSKTSMPYEKWQSDDCLVILWLWNSMKPAVSSYVMHFVTAKEVWRKVRDMYSFDLGRNAAHARPQAGDIASQFSFLSIKGENSVWHNSVRGGRGNNHVHGGRGGGGFDSRGPARGADGGRRGHGRGGPGHGRDGFRRCTICGGENHTVETCRDRNWDPWEDRNRFTHAPTPTTEKWKRIQDFLKQWLITRDDFTWKLPNPKILRGTGGRLLKYVGGVDVSFLKEDSSIACATLVVLDIPTLEVVYQDFAHVTLHVPYVAGFLAFREAPILVDLLEKMKASNNALYPQILMVDGNGLLHPRGFGLACHLGVLANIPTIGIGKNLHYVDGLSEPGVWKLFEENAGEDFITLKGRSGCKWGAAMRPTEDTSKPIFISIGHRVSLDTAVEIVKLTCKYRVPEPVRQADSRSRDYIRRHKREMISNAVS
;
A
#
# COMPACT_ATOMS: atom_id res chain seq x y z
N MET A 1 -19.60 43.99 65.56
CA MET A 1 -18.69 44.55 64.54
C MET A 1 -18.72 43.64 63.32
N ALA A 2 -18.84 44.24 62.14
CA ALA A 2 -18.98 43.61 60.83
C ALA A 2 -17.63 43.12 60.25
N GLY A 3 -17.72 42.31 59.18
CA GLY A 3 -16.70 42.18 58.12
C GLY A 3 -15.83 40.92 58.19
N THR A 4 -16.02 39.90 57.34
CA THR A 4 -15.61 39.70 55.92
C THR A 4 -14.13 39.33 55.68
N SER A 5 -13.94 38.17 55.04
CA SER A 5 -12.96 37.81 53.99
C SER A 5 -11.46 37.83 54.32
N ASN A 6 -10.69 36.79 53.91
CA ASN A 6 -10.30 36.59 52.52
C ASN A 6 -9.50 35.29 52.29
N ASN A 7 -9.80 34.65 51.15
CA ASN A 7 -9.05 33.56 50.54
C ASN A 7 -7.79 34.13 49.84
N GLY A 8 -6.62 33.56 50.09
CA GLY A 8 -5.37 33.86 49.38
C GLY A 8 -4.83 32.62 48.68
N SER A 9 -5.18 32.45 47.41
CA SER A 9 -4.58 31.46 46.50
C SER A 9 -3.23 31.97 45.98
N SER A 10 -2.13 31.35 46.41
CA SER A 10 -0.81 31.62 45.86
C SER A 10 -0.62 30.82 44.56
N SER A 11 -0.53 31.58 43.46
CA SER A 11 -0.19 31.09 42.12
C SER A 11 1.32 30.79 42.06
N THR A 12 1.71 29.53 42.07
CA THR A 12 3.06 29.10 41.68
C THR A 12 3.04 28.72 40.20
N ARG A 13 3.46 29.68 39.37
CA ARG A 13 3.66 29.54 37.92
C ARG A 13 4.74 28.47 37.67
N ARG A 14 4.34 27.24 37.33
CA ARG A 14 5.29 26.25 36.78
C ARG A 14 5.60 26.64 35.35
N THR A 15 6.81 27.15 35.14
CA THR A 15 7.44 27.29 33.83
C THR A 15 7.49 25.92 33.16
N SER A 16 6.69 25.76 32.11
CA SER A 16 6.73 24.59 31.23
C SER A 16 7.95 24.68 30.32
N THR A 17 9.08 24.13 30.75
CA THR A 17 10.17 23.78 29.84
C THR A 17 9.74 22.54 29.06
N ALA A 18 9.17 22.75 27.88
CA ALA A 18 8.97 21.69 26.90
C ALA A 18 10.35 21.22 26.42
N SER A 19 10.81 20.07 26.90
CA SER A 19 11.95 19.39 26.30
C SER A 19 11.50 18.82 24.96
N SER A 20 12.10 19.32 23.88
CA SER A 20 12.05 18.68 22.57
C SER A 20 12.84 17.37 22.67
N ASP A 21 12.19 16.29 23.07
CA ASP A 21 12.82 14.97 23.11
C ASP A 21 13.17 14.54 21.68
N SER A 22 14.47 14.48 21.40
CA SER A 22 15.00 13.98 20.13
C SER A 22 14.49 12.56 19.90
N PHE A 23 13.86 12.33 18.77
CA PHE A 23 13.38 11.01 18.37
C PHE A 23 14.58 10.05 18.20
N THR A 24 14.83 9.16 19.17
CA THR A 24 15.82 8.10 19.04
C THR A 24 15.14 6.80 18.67
N ALA A 25 15.50 6.22 17.52
CA ALA A 25 14.94 4.94 17.05
C ALA A 25 15.36 3.74 17.93
N GLN A 26 16.33 3.94 18.82
CA GLN A 26 16.87 2.95 19.72
C GLN A 26 16.65 3.40 21.18
N ILE A 27 15.90 2.61 21.94
CA ILE A 27 15.57 2.88 23.35
C ILE A 27 16.61 2.30 24.32
N THR A 28 17.36 1.29 23.89
CA THR A 28 18.40 0.60 24.68
C THR A 28 19.50 0.06 23.77
N SER A 29 20.73 0.00 24.28
CA SER A 29 21.85 -0.67 23.63
C SER A 29 21.77 -2.21 23.73
N VAL A 30 20.97 -2.74 24.66
CA VAL A 30 20.82 -4.18 24.89
C VAL A 30 19.96 -4.80 23.79
N LYS A 31 20.54 -5.70 22.99
CA LYS A 31 19.80 -6.46 21.95
C LYS A 31 19.32 -7.80 22.50
N LEU A 32 18.02 -8.06 22.46
CA LEU A 32 17.45 -9.36 22.84
C LEU A 32 17.97 -10.47 21.91
N ASN A 33 18.55 -11.50 22.50
CA ASN A 33 19.07 -12.68 21.80
C ASN A 33 18.48 -14.00 22.31
N GLY A 34 17.48 -13.93 23.19
CA GLY A 34 16.86 -15.06 23.88
C GLY A 34 17.36 -15.15 25.34
N PRO A 35 18.55 -15.72 25.61
CA PRO A 35 19.03 -15.93 26.98
C PRO A 35 19.18 -14.66 27.82
N ASN A 36 19.37 -13.50 27.21
CA ASN A 36 19.52 -12.23 27.93
C ASN A 36 18.19 -11.53 28.26
N TYR A 37 17.07 -12.24 28.23
CA TYR A 37 15.73 -11.67 28.42
C TYR A 37 15.60 -10.84 29.69
N SER A 38 16.09 -11.30 30.84
CA SER A 38 15.98 -10.55 32.11
C SER A 38 16.67 -9.19 32.05
N ALA A 39 17.88 -9.12 31.49
CA ALA A 39 18.62 -7.87 31.32
C ALA A 39 17.97 -6.95 30.28
N TRP A 40 17.50 -7.52 29.17
CA TRP A 40 16.79 -6.78 28.13
C TRP A 40 15.46 -6.20 28.65
N ALA A 41 14.66 -7.02 29.32
CA ALA A 41 13.36 -6.60 29.84
C ALA A 41 13.52 -5.51 30.90
N GLN A 42 14.55 -5.61 31.75
CA GLN A 42 14.86 -4.54 32.71
C GLN A 42 15.25 -3.24 32.00
N ALA A 43 16.10 -3.29 30.98
CA ALA A 43 16.52 -2.11 30.22
C ALA A 43 15.34 -1.41 29.52
N ILE A 44 14.42 -2.17 28.91
CA ILE A 44 13.21 -1.63 28.29
C ILE A 44 12.29 -0.99 29.33
N ARG A 45 12.03 -1.67 30.46
CA ARG A 45 11.20 -1.13 31.54
C ARG A 45 11.77 0.18 32.08
N SER A 46 13.06 0.23 32.38
CA SER A 46 13.72 1.44 32.87
C SER A 46 13.62 2.60 31.87
N ALA A 47 13.80 2.33 30.58
CA ALA A 47 13.72 3.36 29.56
C ALA A 47 12.28 3.86 29.28
N LEU A 48 11.29 2.97 29.33
CA LEU A 48 9.87 3.36 29.23
C LEU A 48 9.40 4.11 30.48
N GLN A 49 9.87 3.71 31.66
CA GLN A 49 9.59 4.41 32.92
C GLN A 49 10.13 5.84 32.91
N ALA A 50 11.37 6.03 32.42
CA ALA A 50 11.98 7.36 32.28
C ALA A 50 11.19 8.30 31.34
N ARG A 51 10.37 7.74 30.45
CA ARG A 51 9.55 8.48 29.47
C ARG A 51 8.06 8.49 29.79
N ASN A 52 7.66 7.95 30.94
CA ASN A 52 6.26 7.81 31.34
C ASN A 52 5.38 7.02 30.33
N MET A 53 5.98 6.04 29.63
CA MET A 53 5.34 5.22 28.59
C MET A 53 5.11 3.76 29.03
N MET A 54 5.19 3.49 30.33
CA MET A 54 5.08 2.13 30.86
C MET A 54 3.72 1.47 30.58
N ASN A 55 2.65 2.28 30.52
CA ASN A 55 1.28 1.79 30.31
C ASN A 55 1.07 1.13 28.94
N PHE A 56 1.88 1.44 27.92
CA PHE A 56 1.77 0.83 26.60
C PHE A 56 2.10 -0.66 26.58
N ILE A 57 2.90 -1.14 27.55
CA ILE A 57 3.22 -2.57 27.69
C ILE A 57 2.43 -3.27 28.81
N LEU A 58 1.71 -2.52 29.66
CA LEU A 58 0.99 -3.04 30.82
C LEU A 58 -0.53 -2.98 30.68
N SER A 59 -1.06 -1.85 30.21
CA SER A 59 -2.49 -1.54 30.21
C SER A 59 -3.15 -1.92 28.90
N ASP A 60 -4.44 -2.27 28.96
CA ASP A 60 -5.23 -2.44 27.75
C ASP A 60 -5.40 -1.10 27.01
N PRO A 61 -5.48 -1.13 25.67
CA PRO A 61 -5.69 0.07 24.87
C PRO A 61 -7.01 0.76 25.25
N PRO A 62 -7.08 2.10 25.24
CA PRO A 62 -8.30 2.82 25.56
C PRO A 62 -9.43 2.54 24.54
N PRO A 63 -10.70 2.53 24.98
CA PRO A 63 -11.84 2.31 24.09
C PRO A 63 -12.01 3.44 23.06
N CYS A 64 -12.41 3.06 21.84
CA CYS A 64 -12.33 3.91 20.66
C CYS A 64 -13.58 4.79 20.51
N SER A 65 -13.58 6.01 21.07
CA SER A 65 -14.49 7.08 20.62
C SER A 65 -13.74 7.97 19.62
N LYS A 66 -14.09 7.85 18.33
CA LYS A 66 -13.38 8.48 17.20
C LYS A 66 -13.40 10.02 17.20
N THR A 67 -13.96 10.66 18.22
CA THR A 67 -14.08 12.12 18.38
C THR A 67 -13.21 12.70 19.48
N SER A 68 -12.41 11.89 20.18
CA SER A 68 -11.54 12.39 21.23
C SER A 68 -10.07 12.38 20.79
N MET A 69 -9.44 13.56 20.78
CA MET A 69 -7.97 13.77 20.67
C MET A 69 -7.08 12.76 21.45
N PRO A 70 -7.51 12.13 22.57
CA PRO A 70 -6.71 11.16 23.31
C PRO A 70 -6.37 9.85 22.58
N TYR A 71 -7.21 9.32 21.67
CA TYR A 71 -6.95 7.99 21.05
C TYR A 71 -5.90 8.04 19.93
N GLU A 72 -5.95 9.06 19.08
CA GLU A 72 -4.99 9.23 17.98
C GLU A 72 -3.57 9.46 18.50
N LYS A 73 -3.44 10.26 19.56
CA LYS A 73 -2.17 10.43 20.28
C LYS A 73 -1.67 9.13 20.89
N TRP A 74 -2.55 8.38 21.57
CA TRP A 74 -2.20 7.07 22.14
C TRP A 74 -1.69 6.10 21.05
N GLN A 75 -2.35 6.06 19.89
CA GLN A 75 -1.96 5.16 18.79
C GLN A 75 -0.57 5.51 18.23
N SER A 76 -0.26 6.79 18.07
CA SER A 76 1.07 7.24 17.64
C SER A 76 2.16 6.84 18.64
N ASP A 77 1.87 7.01 19.93
CA ASP A 77 2.79 6.66 21.01
C ASP A 77 3.01 5.13 21.11
N ASP A 78 1.95 4.32 20.93
CA ASP A 78 2.06 2.86 20.91
C ASP A 78 2.90 2.35 19.73
N CYS A 79 2.73 2.95 18.53
CA CYS A 79 3.57 2.65 17.37
C CYS A 79 5.06 2.92 17.62
N LEU A 80 5.37 3.97 18.40
CA LEU A 80 6.74 4.29 18.77
C LEU A 80 7.33 3.23 19.71
N VAL A 81 6.54 2.77 20.70
CA VAL A 81 6.97 1.70 21.61
C VAL A 81 7.18 0.38 20.84
N ILE A 82 6.30 0.04 19.89
CA ILE A 82 6.48 -1.13 19.01
C ILE A 82 7.80 -1.06 18.24
N LEU A 83 8.09 0.09 17.63
CA LEU A 83 9.33 0.31 16.89
C LEU A 83 10.57 0.13 17.78
N TRP A 84 10.53 0.67 19.01
CA TRP A 84 11.59 0.49 19.99
C TRP A 84 11.78 -0.96 20.41
N LEU A 85 10.68 -1.71 20.59
CA LEU A 85 10.73 -3.14 20.88
C LEU A 85 11.42 -3.89 19.74
N TRP A 86 10.98 -3.74 18.49
CA TRP A 86 11.60 -4.41 17.35
C TRP A 86 13.07 -4.06 17.17
N ASN A 87 13.42 -2.77 17.28
CA ASN A 87 14.80 -2.31 17.16
C ASN A 87 15.67 -2.72 18.34
N SER A 88 15.11 -3.17 19.46
CA SER A 88 15.87 -3.71 20.59
C SER A 88 16.07 -5.23 20.52
N MET A 89 15.65 -5.89 19.43
CA MET A 89 15.76 -7.34 19.25
C MET A 89 16.72 -7.69 18.11
N LYS A 90 17.30 -8.89 18.14
CA LYS A 90 17.95 -9.46 16.94
C LYS A 90 16.89 -9.83 15.90
N PRO A 91 17.21 -9.79 14.58
CA PRO A 91 16.26 -10.12 13.50
C PRO A 91 15.56 -11.47 13.68
N ALA A 92 16.30 -12.48 14.14
CA ALA A 92 15.79 -13.81 14.43
C ALA A 92 14.74 -13.85 15.55
N VAL A 93 14.66 -12.83 16.41
CA VAL A 93 13.65 -12.73 17.48
C VAL A 93 12.49 -11.84 17.04
N SER A 94 12.80 -10.69 16.42
CA SER A 94 11.77 -9.74 15.97
C SER A 94 10.84 -10.32 14.90
N SER A 95 11.33 -11.22 14.03
CA SER A 95 10.51 -11.87 13.01
C SER A 95 9.31 -12.63 13.58
N TYR A 96 9.40 -13.14 14.81
CA TYR A 96 8.32 -13.86 15.47
C TYR A 96 7.26 -12.95 16.10
N VAL A 97 7.51 -11.64 16.24
CA VAL A 97 6.63 -10.73 16.98
C VAL A 97 6.30 -9.45 16.20
N MET A 98 6.81 -9.31 14.98
CA MET A 98 6.55 -8.14 14.13
C MET A 98 5.10 -8.03 13.62
N HIS A 99 4.30 -9.07 13.82
CA HIS A 99 2.90 -9.13 13.37
C HIS A 99 1.89 -8.65 14.44
N PHE A 100 2.34 -8.36 15.67
CA PHE A 100 1.46 -7.85 16.73
C PHE A 100 1.21 -6.35 16.57
N VAL A 101 0.00 -5.93 16.94
CA VAL A 101 -0.54 -4.60 16.60
C VAL A 101 -0.34 -3.60 17.73
N THR A 102 -0.18 -4.08 18.97
CA THR A 102 0.08 -3.24 20.14
C THR A 102 1.42 -3.54 20.79
N ALA A 103 2.04 -2.54 21.43
CA ALA A 103 3.26 -2.75 22.19
C ALA A 103 3.07 -3.79 23.30
N LYS A 104 1.89 -3.80 23.94
CA LYS A 104 1.50 -4.81 24.93
C LYS A 104 1.52 -6.23 24.38
N GLU A 105 1.00 -6.45 23.18
CA GLU A 105 0.98 -7.77 22.56
C GLU A 105 2.39 -8.26 22.20
N VAL A 106 3.22 -7.39 21.62
CA VAL A 106 4.64 -7.66 21.35
C VAL A 106 5.36 -8.03 22.65
N TRP A 107 5.22 -7.18 23.67
CA TRP A 107 5.84 -7.35 24.98
C TRP A 107 5.41 -8.67 25.65
N ARG A 108 4.11 -8.96 25.66
CA ARG A 108 3.56 -10.18 26.24
C ARG A 108 4.10 -11.41 25.53
N LYS A 109 4.10 -11.43 24.19
CA LYS A 109 4.58 -12.60 23.44
C LYS A 109 6.07 -12.85 23.68
N VAL A 110 6.88 -11.80 23.68
CA VAL A 110 8.32 -11.92 23.97
C VAL A 110 8.56 -12.42 25.39
N ARG A 111 7.82 -11.90 26.37
CA ARG A 111 7.87 -12.41 27.75
C ARG A 111 7.52 -13.90 27.76
N ASP A 112 6.38 -14.29 27.21
CA ASP A 112 5.92 -15.68 27.28
C ASP A 112 6.90 -16.65 26.59
N MET A 113 7.65 -16.20 25.58
CA MET A 113 8.68 -17.00 24.90
C MET A 113 9.99 -17.13 25.68
N TYR A 114 10.41 -16.10 26.43
CA TYR A 114 11.77 -16.04 26.99
C TYR A 114 11.84 -15.83 28.51
N SER A 115 10.72 -15.62 29.20
CA SER A 115 10.71 -15.39 30.66
C SER A 115 10.88 -16.67 31.48
N PHE A 116 10.76 -17.85 30.86
CA PHE A 116 10.83 -19.16 31.53
C PHE A 116 12.23 -19.78 31.60
N ASP A 117 13.25 -19.14 31.02
CA ASP A 117 14.63 -19.66 30.96
C ASP A 117 15.46 -19.42 32.24
N LEU A 118 14.81 -19.46 33.41
CA LEU A 118 15.51 -19.63 34.70
C LEU A 118 15.29 -21.02 35.33
N GLY A 119 14.82 -22.03 34.57
CA GLY A 119 14.55 -23.33 35.19
C GLY A 119 14.55 -24.61 34.35
N ARG A 120 14.75 -24.61 33.02
CA ARG A 120 14.87 -25.88 32.27
C ARG A 120 15.89 -25.81 31.13
N ASN A 121 17.15 -26.02 31.49
CA ASN A 121 18.07 -26.63 30.54
C ASN A 121 17.69 -28.12 30.39
N ALA A 122 17.70 -28.60 29.14
CA ALA A 122 17.50 -29.98 28.66
C ALA A 122 16.03 -30.47 28.54
N ALA A 123 15.43 -30.35 27.34
CA ALA A 123 14.66 -31.45 26.72
C ALA A 123 13.98 -31.11 25.37
N HIS A 124 13.84 -29.86 24.92
CA HIS A 124 13.27 -29.55 23.60
C HIS A 124 14.23 -28.68 22.79
N ALA A 125 14.87 -29.34 21.82
CA ALA A 125 15.89 -28.77 20.96
C ALA A 125 15.36 -27.59 20.13
N ARG A 126 16.21 -26.57 20.02
CA ARG A 126 16.11 -25.44 19.09
C ARG A 126 15.86 -25.93 17.65
N PRO A 127 15.06 -25.22 16.82
CA PRO A 127 15.28 -25.29 15.39
C PRO A 127 16.54 -24.46 15.08
N GLN A 128 17.62 -25.12 14.69
CA GLN A 128 18.72 -24.43 14.01
C GLN A 128 18.26 -24.00 12.61
N ALA A 129 18.85 -22.92 12.10
CA ALA A 129 18.47 -22.23 10.87
C ALA A 129 18.70 -23.02 9.54
N GLY A 130 18.73 -24.36 9.59
CA GLY A 130 18.95 -25.25 8.44
C GLY A 130 17.78 -26.16 8.07
N ASP A 131 16.82 -26.42 8.96
CA ASP A 131 15.85 -27.53 8.78
C ASP A 131 14.38 -27.08 8.64
N ILE A 132 14.06 -26.32 7.59
CA ILE A 132 12.66 -26.08 7.18
C ILE A 132 12.44 -26.39 5.67
N ALA A 133 13.39 -27.08 5.03
CA ALA A 133 13.21 -27.57 3.66
C ALA A 133 12.39 -28.88 3.59
N SER A 134 12.19 -29.57 4.72
CA SER A 134 11.57 -30.91 4.76
C SER A 134 10.08 -30.93 5.16
N GLN A 135 9.45 -29.79 5.45
CA GLN A 135 8.01 -29.74 5.78
C GLN A 135 7.10 -29.30 4.62
N PHE A 136 7.62 -29.15 3.40
CA PHE A 136 6.83 -28.80 2.21
C PHE A 136 6.98 -29.78 1.03
N SER A 137 7.45 -31.01 1.27
CA SER A 137 7.57 -32.05 0.24
C SER A 137 6.44 -33.08 0.32
N PHE A 138 5.18 -32.66 0.13
CA PHE A 138 4.10 -33.56 -0.25
C PHE A 138 3.06 -32.78 -1.05
N LEU A 139 3.29 -32.74 -2.38
CA LEU A 139 2.34 -32.55 -3.48
C LEU A 139 3.17 -32.35 -4.77
N SER A 140 3.93 -33.39 -5.16
CA SER A 140 4.36 -33.58 -6.55
C SER A 140 3.39 -34.56 -7.19
N ILE A 141 2.48 -34.03 -8.01
CA ILE A 141 1.69 -34.85 -8.94
C ILE A 141 2.60 -35.17 -10.14
N LYS A 142 2.75 -36.47 -10.38
CA LYS A 142 3.39 -37.05 -11.58
C LYS A 142 2.57 -36.71 -12.82
N GLY A 143 3.25 -36.44 -13.93
CA GLY A 143 2.64 -36.34 -15.26
C GLY A 143 3.73 -36.38 -16.32
N GLU A 144 3.96 -37.57 -16.87
CA GLU A 144 4.91 -37.87 -17.93
C GLU A 144 4.45 -37.36 -19.31
N ASN A 145 5.44 -37.09 -20.16
CA ASN A 145 5.52 -37.26 -21.61
C ASN A 145 4.51 -36.55 -22.54
N SER A 146 5.04 -35.66 -23.40
CA SER A 146 5.19 -36.03 -24.82
C SER A 146 6.00 -35.02 -25.62
N VAL A 147 6.83 -35.61 -26.47
CA VAL A 147 7.74 -35.07 -27.48
C VAL A 147 6.97 -34.36 -28.58
N TRP A 148 7.45 -33.20 -29.03
CA TRP A 148 7.39 -32.80 -30.44
C TRP A 148 8.63 -32.00 -30.83
N HIS A 149 9.46 -32.63 -31.66
CA HIS A 149 10.38 -31.94 -32.56
C HIS A 149 9.55 -31.20 -33.62
N ASN A 150 9.88 -29.94 -33.92
CA ASN A 150 10.26 -29.62 -35.29
C ASN A 150 11.05 -28.30 -35.42
N SER A 151 12.06 -28.40 -36.27
CA SER A 151 12.99 -27.37 -36.70
C SER A 151 12.49 -26.78 -38.00
N VAL A 152 12.44 -25.45 -38.16
CA VAL A 152 12.49 -24.82 -39.49
C VAL A 152 13.25 -23.49 -39.43
N ARG A 153 14.25 -23.43 -40.32
CA ARG A 153 15.13 -22.32 -40.74
C ARG A 153 14.31 -21.11 -41.26
N GLY A 154 14.70 -19.86 -41.09
CA GLY A 154 15.77 -19.19 -41.84
C GLY A 154 15.25 -18.43 -43.07
N GLY A 155 15.55 -17.13 -43.18
CA GLY A 155 15.34 -16.29 -44.39
C GLY A 155 14.95 -14.85 -44.02
N ARG A 156 15.87 -13.86 -44.06
CA ARG A 156 16.10 -12.88 -45.16
C ARG A 156 14.76 -12.27 -45.65
N GLY A 157 14.46 -10.98 -45.52
CA GLY A 157 15.25 -9.77 -45.73
C GLY A 157 14.74 -9.07 -46.99
N ASN A 158 14.19 -7.85 -46.89
CA ASN A 158 14.52 -6.75 -47.81
C ASN A 158 13.81 -5.43 -47.45
N ASN A 159 14.60 -4.36 -47.56
CA ASN A 159 14.21 -2.96 -47.69
C ASN A 159 13.23 -2.75 -48.84
N HIS A 160 12.41 -1.69 -48.77
CA HIS A 160 12.32 -0.72 -49.87
C HIS A 160 11.92 0.67 -49.34
N VAL A 161 12.61 1.66 -49.90
CA VAL A 161 12.55 3.10 -49.69
C VAL A 161 11.63 3.71 -50.75
N HIS A 162 10.95 4.81 -50.40
CA HIS A 162 10.62 6.01 -51.21
C HIS A 162 9.41 6.70 -50.54
N GLY A 163 9.29 8.01 -50.41
CA GLY A 163 10.10 9.14 -50.81
C GLY A 163 9.47 10.40 -50.19
N GLY A 164 10.28 11.42 -49.91
CA GLY A 164 9.79 12.70 -49.41
C GLY A 164 9.32 13.65 -50.52
N ARG A 165 8.61 14.71 -50.12
CA ARG A 165 8.85 16.13 -50.47
C ARG A 165 7.69 17.04 -50.04
N GLY A 166 8.05 18.26 -49.62
CA GLY A 166 7.24 19.49 -49.63
C GLY A 166 6.42 19.71 -48.36
N GLY A 167 6.56 20.77 -47.56
CA GLY A 167 7.05 22.12 -47.83
C GLY A 167 5.86 23.08 -47.96
N GLY A 168 5.71 24.01 -47.01
CA GLY A 168 4.74 25.11 -47.11
C GLY A 168 4.19 25.56 -45.77
N GLY A 169 4.82 26.56 -45.16
CA GLY A 169 4.20 27.36 -44.11
C GLY A 169 3.29 28.43 -44.73
N PHE A 170 2.29 28.89 -43.97
CA PHE A 170 1.71 30.23 -44.11
C PHE A 170 1.03 30.63 -42.81
N ASP A 171 1.40 31.80 -42.32
CA ASP A 171 0.70 32.58 -41.30
C ASP A 171 -0.73 32.92 -41.74
N SER A 172 -1.64 33.09 -40.78
CA SER A 172 -2.13 34.43 -40.39
C SER A 172 -3.57 34.46 -39.83
N ARG A 173 -3.70 35.25 -38.75
CA ARG A 173 -4.83 36.13 -38.36
C ARG A 173 -6.18 35.50 -37.99
N GLY A 174 -6.56 35.74 -36.73
CA GLY A 174 -7.96 35.76 -36.30
C GLY A 174 -8.73 36.96 -36.84
N PRO A 175 -10.03 37.06 -36.49
CA PRO A 175 -10.47 38.23 -35.76
C PRO A 175 -11.43 37.90 -34.61
N ALA A 176 -11.69 38.92 -33.81
CA ALA A 176 -12.33 38.89 -32.52
C ALA A 176 -13.82 39.29 -32.57
N ARG A 177 -14.49 38.98 -31.44
CA ARG A 177 -15.64 39.67 -30.80
C ARG A 177 -17.06 39.44 -31.35
N GLY A 178 -17.90 38.96 -30.45
CA GLY A 178 -19.35 39.17 -30.41
C GLY A 178 -19.86 38.80 -29.02
N ALA A 179 -20.18 39.82 -28.21
CA ALA A 179 -20.88 39.69 -26.94
C ALA A 179 -22.40 39.51 -27.20
N ASP A 180 -23.11 38.80 -26.32
CA ASP A 180 -24.19 39.34 -25.46
C ASP A 180 -24.97 38.21 -24.73
N GLY A 181 -25.61 38.55 -23.61
CA GLY A 181 -26.72 37.76 -23.04
C GLY A 181 -26.58 37.27 -21.59
N GLY A 182 -26.84 38.15 -20.61
CA GLY A 182 -26.82 37.83 -19.18
C GLY A 182 -28.15 37.39 -18.52
N ARG A 183 -28.11 37.40 -17.17
CA ARG A 183 -29.20 37.32 -16.12
C ARG A 183 -29.61 35.91 -15.70
N ARG A 184 -29.88 35.55 -14.42
CA ARG A 184 -29.92 36.11 -13.03
C ARG A 184 -29.86 34.84 -12.13
N GLY A 185 -29.19 34.74 -10.98
CA GLY A 185 -29.27 35.52 -9.75
C GLY A 185 -30.12 34.79 -8.69
N HIS A 186 -29.54 34.37 -7.55
CA HIS A 186 -30.15 34.44 -6.20
C HIS A 186 -29.12 34.08 -5.11
N GLY A 187 -28.84 35.04 -4.23
CA GLY A 187 -28.19 34.84 -2.95
C GLY A 187 -29.06 35.38 -1.82
N ARG A 188 -28.86 34.83 -0.61
CA ARG A 188 -29.08 35.38 0.75
C ARG A 188 -28.12 34.55 1.63
N GLY A 189 -27.07 35.03 2.33
CA GLY A 189 -26.86 36.19 3.22
C GLY A 189 -27.15 35.75 4.67
N GLY A 190 -26.18 35.24 5.48
CA GLY A 190 -25.28 35.96 6.42
C GLY A 190 -25.84 35.97 7.87
N PRO A 191 -25.11 36.17 9.02
CA PRO A 191 -23.77 36.81 9.23
C PRO A 191 -22.77 36.01 10.16
N GLY A 192 -21.42 36.14 10.04
CA GLY A 192 -20.52 37.04 10.82
C GLY A 192 -19.99 36.36 12.11
N HIS A 193 -18.71 36.20 12.48
CA HIS A 193 -17.44 36.97 12.44
C HIS A 193 -16.26 35.94 12.50
N GLY A 194 -14.98 36.15 12.17
CA GLY A 194 -14.14 37.27 11.76
C GLY A 194 -12.66 36.80 11.74
N ARG A 195 -11.79 37.64 11.15
CA ARG A 195 -10.32 37.60 10.97
C ARG A 195 -9.77 36.93 9.70
N ASP A 196 -9.27 37.81 8.86
CA ASP A 196 -8.44 37.59 7.68
C ASP A 196 -7.25 36.68 7.99
N GLY A 197 -7.30 35.48 7.43
CA GLY A 197 -6.15 34.65 7.17
C GLY A 197 -6.33 34.14 5.75
N PHE A 198 -5.37 34.41 4.87
CA PHE A 198 -5.31 33.75 3.57
C PHE A 198 -5.54 32.26 3.81
N ARG A 199 -6.65 31.70 3.29
CA ARG A 199 -6.90 30.26 3.39
C ARG A 199 -5.84 29.58 2.57
N ARG A 200 -4.78 29.19 3.26
CA ARG A 200 -3.74 28.36 2.71
C ARG A 200 -4.38 27.03 2.33
N CYS A 201 -4.23 26.65 1.06
CA CYS A 201 -4.67 25.38 0.55
C CYS A 201 -4.07 24.28 1.43
N THR A 202 -4.92 23.46 2.05
CA THR A 202 -4.48 22.36 2.93
C THR A 202 -3.70 21.28 2.17
N ILE A 203 -3.76 21.31 0.83
CA ILE A 203 -3.06 20.42 -0.07
C ILE A 203 -1.63 20.92 -0.34
N CYS A 204 -1.44 22.03 -1.07
CA CYS A 204 -0.10 22.44 -1.53
C CYS A 204 0.54 23.54 -0.66
N GLY A 205 -0.17 24.08 0.32
CA GLY A 205 0.31 25.19 1.13
C GLY A 205 0.27 26.55 0.40
N GLY A 206 -0.26 26.64 -0.82
CA GLY A 206 -0.40 27.88 -1.57
C GLY A 206 -1.66 28.67 -1.18
N GLU A 207 -1.68 29.97 -1.48
CA GLU A 207 -2.81 30.86 -1.17
C GLU A 207 -3.72 31.06 -2.39
N ASN A 208 -4.92 31.62 -2.19
CA ASN A 208 -5.84 32.06 -3.25
C ASN A 208 -6.34 31.00 -4.25
N HIS A 209 -6.51 29.75 -3.80
CA HIS A 209 -7.25 28.73 -4.54
C HIS A 209 -7.90 27.73 -3.57
N THR A 210 -9.01 27.11 -3.98
CA THR A 210 -9.63 26.03 -3.22
C THR A 210 -8.88 24.71 -3.43
N VAL A 211 -9.10 23.76 -2.53
CA VAL A 211 -8.62 22.37 -2.63
C VAL A 211 -9.03 21.74 -3.97
N GLU A 212 -10.22 22.05 -4.49
CA GLU A 212 -10.69 21.60 -5.79
C GLU A 212 -9.88 22.22 -6.94
N THR A 213 -9.66 23.55 -6.94
CA THR A 213 -8.75 24.18 -7.93
C THR A 213 -7.30 23.73 -7.80
N CYS A 214 -6.84 23.27 -6.62
CA CYS A 214 -5.51 22.69 -6.44
C CYS A 214 -5.40 21.33 -7.14
N ARG A 215 -6.50 20.59 -7.21
CA ARG A 215 -6.60 19.29 -7.90
C ARG A 215 -6.61 19.46 -9.42
N ASP A 216 -7.28 20.50 -9.91
CA ASP A 216 -7.49 20.72 -11.35
C ASP A 216 -6.32 21.47 -12.04
N ARG A 217 -5.56 22.27 -11.29
CA ARG A 217 -4.37 22.97 -11.81
C ARG A 217 -3.18 22.02 -11.88
N ASN A 218 -3.13 21.17 -12.91
CA ASN A 218 -1.96 20.46 -13.44
C ASN A 218 -0.78 20.34 -12.45
N TRP A 219 -1.05 19.80 -11.26
CA TRP A 219 -0.06 19.66 -10.20
C TRP A 219 0.86 18.57 -10.68
N ASP A 220 2.12 18.93 -10.93
CA ASP A 220 3.15 17.98 -11.28
C ASP A 220 3.59 17.25 -9.98
N PRO A 221 3.25 15.96 -9.79
CA PRO A 221 3.78 15.18 -8.66
C PRO A 221 5.31 15.03 -8.74
N TRP A 222 5.92 15.44 -9.87
CA TRP A 222 7.28 15.10 -10.31
C TRP A 222 8.35 16.18 -10.07
N GLU A 223 8.04 17.41 -9.63
CA GLU A 223 9.10 18.40 -9.33
C GLU A 223 10.08 17.94 -8.23
N ASP A 224 9.69 16.94 -7.42
CA ASP A 224 10.49 16.45 -6.31
C ASP A 224 11.22 15.11 -6.61
N ARG A 225 11.14 14.59 -7.86
CA ARG A 225 11.76 13.29 -8.27
C ARG A 225 13.28 13.25 -8.05
N ASN A 226 13.97 14.37 -8.32
CA ASN A 226 15.41 14.51 -8.13
C ASN A 226 15.84 14.74 -6.67
N ARG A 227 14.89 14.99 -5.76
CA ARG A 227 15.15 15.10 -4.32
C ARG A 227 15.00 13.75 -3.59
N PHE A 228 14.48 12.72 -4.27
CA PHE A 228 14.24 11.38 -3.72
C PHE A 228 15.31 10.35 -4.09
N THR A 229 16.13 10.62 -5.11
CA THR A 229 17.18 9.69 -5.57
C THR A 229 18.54 9.93 -4.90
N HIS A 230 18.75 11.08 -4.22
CA HIS A 230 20.08 11.49 -3.72
C HIS A 230 20.12 11.96 -2.25
N ALA A 231 19.10 11.65 -1.44
CA ALA A 231 19.11 11.97 0.00
C ALA A 231 19.55 10.75 0.84
N PRO A 232 20.29 10.94 1.95
CA PRO A 232 20.64 9.84 2.86
C PRO A 232 19.38 9.11 3.31
N THR A 233 19.48 7.79 3.48
CA THR A 233 18.38 6.84 3.84
C THR A 233 17.18 7.56 4.45
N PRO A 234 16.04 7.65 3.75
CA PRO A 234 14.86 8.32 4.27
C PRO A 234 14.52 7.72 5.64
N THR A 235 14.43 8.57 6.66
CA THR A 235 13.91 8.12 7.94
C THR A 235 12.48 7.65 7.73
N THR A 236 12.08 6.57 8.40
CA THR A 236 10.70 6.04 8.33
C THR A 236 9.65 7.12 8.59
N GLU A 237 9.99 8.14 9.37
CA GLU A 237 9.16 9.32 9.64
C GLU A 237 8.85 10.16 8.39
N LYS A 238 9.82 10.33 7.48
CA LYS A 238 9.57 11.00 6.19
C LYS A 238 8.55 10.21 5.36
N TRP A 239 8.69 8.89 5.30
CA TRP A 239 7.78 8.03 4.56
C TRP A 239 6.37 8.00 5.16
N LYS A 240 6.25 8.05 6.49
CA LYS A 240 4.94 8.20 7.15
C LYS A 240 4.24 9.48 6.69
N ARG A 241 4.94 10.61 6.75
CA ARG A 241 4.39 11.91 6.31
C ARG A 241 3.96 11.89 4.84
N ILE A 242 4.74 11.24 3.98
CA ILE A 242 4.37 11.09 2.56
C ILE A 242 3.11 10.22 2.40
N GLN A 243 3.01 9.09 3.12
CA GLN A 243 1.79 8.28 3.09
C GLN A 243 0.58 9.06 3.59
N ASP A 244 0.72 9.79 4.70
CA ASP A 244 -0.37 10.58 5.28
C ASP A 244 -0.79 11.73 4.36
N PHE A 245 0.17 12.32 3.65
CA PHE A 245 -0.09 13.33 2.62
C PHE A 245 -0.84 12.73 1.42
N LEU A 246 -0.31 11.68 0.80
CA LEU A 246 -0.91 11.05 -0.38
C LEU A 246 -2.30 10.44 -0.06
N LYS A 247 -2.50 9.94 1.16
CA LYS A 247 -3.78 9.39 1.60
C LYS A 247 -4.92 10.43 1.57
N GLN A 248 -4.64 11.73 1.67
CA GLN A 248 -5.66 12.78 1.56
C GLN A 248 -6.30 12.86 0.17
N TRP A 249 -5.64 12.27 -0.83
CA TRP A 249 -6.09 12.21 -2.22
C TRP A 249 -6.81 10.91 -2.55
N LEU A 250 -6.86 9.97 -1.60
CA LEU A 250 -7.47 8.68 -1.82
C LEU A 250 -8.99 8.83 -2.01
N ILE A 251 -9.50 8.34 -3.15
CA ILE A 251 -10.93 8.23 -3.43
C ILE A 251 -11.34 6.77 -3.24
N THR A 252 -12.34 6.51 -2.40
CA THR A 252 -12.79 5.16 -2.02
C THR A 252 -14.19 4.82 -2.55
N ARG A 253 -14.63 5.54 -3.57
CA ARG A 253 -15.90 5.38 -4.27
C ARG A 253 -15.63 5.30 -5.76
N ASP A 254 -16.60 4.80 -6.52
CA ASP A 254 -16.51 4.77 -7.97
C ASP A 254 -16.43 6.18 -8.52
N ASP A 255 -15.33 6.47 -9.21
CA ASP A 255 -15.04 7.77 -9.79
C ASP A 255 -14.55 7.59 -11.23
N PHE A 256 -15.45 7.07 -12.06
CA PHE A 256 -15.25 6.82 -13.48
C PHE A 256 -16.60 6.81 -14.21
N THR A 257 -16.56 7.00 -15.53
CA THR A 257 -17.76 7.11 -16.37
C THR A 257 -18.16 5.80 -17.05
N TRP A 258 -17.30 4.77 -16.98
CA TRP A 258 -17.56 3.47 -17.58
C TRP A 258 -18.39 2.58 -16.65
N LYS A 259 -19.07 1.58 -17.23
CA LYS A 259 -19.88 0.61 -16.48
C LYS A 259 -19.33 -0.80 -16.62
N LEU A 260 -19.61 -1.65 -15.65
CA LEU A 260 -19.26 -3.06 -15.73
C LEU A 260 -20.06 -3.77 -16.83
N PRO A 261 -19.45 -4.70 -17.58
CA PRO A 261 -20.18 -5.53 -18.53
C PRO A 261 -21.13 -6.46 -17.76
N ASN A 262 -22.43 -6.18 -17.80
CA ASN A 262 -23.46 -7.03 -17.22
C ASN A 262 -24.26 -7.73 -18.34
N PRO A 263 -24.23 -9.07 -18.45
CA PRO A 263 -24.96 -9.82 -19.48
C PRO A 263 -26.47 -9.53 -19.50
N LYS A 264 -27.06 -9.17 -18.35
CA LYS A 264 -28.51 -8.91 -18.21
C LYS A 264 -28.94 -7.49 -18.61
N ILE A 265 -28.00 -6.54 -18.75
CA ILE A 265 -28.28 -5.10 -18.94
C ILE A 265 -27.83 -4.60 -20.33
N LEU A 266 -27.37 -5.49 -21.22
CA LEU A 266 -26.88 -5.12 -22.56
C LEU A 266 -27.94 -4.53 -23.50
N ARG A 267 -29.21 -4.43 -23.09
CA ARG A 267 -30.25 -3.71 -23.84
C ARG A 267 -30.44 -2.30 -23.27
N GLY A 268 -29.78 -1.31 -23.89
CA GLY A 268 -30.33 0.04 -23.97
C GLY A 268 -29.67 1.18 -23.18
N THR A 269 -28.46 1.04 -22.63
CA THR A 269 -27.75 2.21 -22.04
C THR A 269 -26.45 2.53 -22.78
N GLY A 270 -26.39 3.69 -23.44
CA GLY A 270 -25.26 4.17 -24.25
C GLY A 270 -24.01 4.60 -23.48
N GLY A 271 -23.58 3.81 -22.48
CA GLY A 271 -22.36 4.07 -21.70
C GLY A 271 -21.14 3.30 -22.21
N ARG A 272 -19.92 3.84 -22.02
CA ARG A 272 -18.68 3.09 -22.26
C ARG A 272 -18.59 1.94 -21.27
N LEU A 273 -18.32 0.72 -21.74
CA LEU A 273 -18.12 -0.44 -20.88
C LEU A 273 -16.66 -0.57 -20.43
N LEU A 274 -16.44 -1.25 -19.31
CA LEU A 274 -15.12 -1.72 -18.91
C LEU A 274 -14.63 -2.75 -19.94
N LYS A 275 -13.54 -2.43 -20.63
CA LYS A 275 -12.93 -3.23 -21.69
C LYS A 275 -11.56 -3.75 -21.30
N TYR A 276 -10.72 -2.91 -20.70
CA TYR A 276 -9.33 -3.26 -20.38
C TYR A 276 -9.03 -3.16 -18.89
N VAL A 277 -8.45 -4.23 -18.34
CA VAL A 277 -7.95 -4.29 -16.95
C VAL A 277 -6.46 -4.54 -16.97
N GLY A 278 -5.72 -3.73 -16.20
CA GLY A 278 -4.29 -3.89 -16.01
C GLY A 278 -3.98 -4.82 -14.86
N GLY A 279 -2.84 -5.50 -14.91
CA GLY A 279 -2.22 -6.21 -13.81
C GLY A 279 -0.78 -5.76 -13.64
N VAL A 280 -0.34 -5.60 -12.40
CA VAL A 280 1.05 -5.26 -12.09
C VAL A 280 1.64 -6.15 -11.00
N ASP A 281 2.92 -6.43 -11.15
CA ASP A 281 3.75 -7.17 -10.19
C ASP A 281 5.19 -6.62 -10.23
N VAL A 282 5.89 -6.73 -9.09
CA VAL A 282 7.34 -6.53 -9.01
C VAL A 282 7.96 -7.78 -8.41
N SER A 283 8.70 -8.52 -9.24
CA SER A 283 9.42 -9.71 -8.81
C SER A 283 10.90 -9.42 -8.61
N PHE A 284 11.46 -9.93 -7.52
CA PHE A 284 12.86 -9.75 -7.15
C PHE A 284 13.69 -10.96 -7.59
N LEU A 285 14.94 -10.72 -7.96
CA LEU A 285 15.91 -11.79 -8.18
C LEU A 285 16.21 -12.48 -6.84
N LYS A 286 16.22 -13.81 -6.82
CA LYS A 286 16.41 -14.59 -5.58
C LYS A 286 17.81 -14.41 -5.00
N GLU A 287 18.81 -14.32 -5.87
CA GLU A 287 20.20 -14.18 -5.49
C GLU A 287 20.56 -12.75 -5.06
N ASP A 288 19.82 -11.76 -5.54
CA ASP A 288 20.03 -10.35 -5.23
C ASP A 288 18.70 -9.59 -5.16
N SER A 289 18.25 -9.30 -3.94
CA SER A 289 17.00 -8.56 -3.68
C SER A 289 17.06 -7.06 -4.00
N SER A 290 18.21 -6.55 -4.45
CA SER A 290 18.32 -5.23 -5.07
C SER A 290 17.86 -5.26 -6.53
N ILE A 291 17.96 -6.40 -7.21
CA ILE A 291 17.56 -6.52 -8.62
C ILE A 291 16.09 -6.92 -8.69
N ALA A 292 15.29 -6.15 -9.45
CA ALA A 292 13.86 -6.42 -9.62
C ALA A 292 13.40 -6.24 -11.08
N CYS A 293 12.34 -6.97 -11.41
CA CYS A 293 11.59 -6.82 -12.65
C CYS A 293 10.17 -6.39 -12.31
N ALA A 294 9.83 -5.16 -12.68
CA ALA A 294 8.46 -4.68 -12.67
C ALA A 294 7.78 -5.07 -13.98
N THR A 295 6.51 -5.48 -13.90
CA THR A 295 5.73 -5.93 -15.05
C THR A 295 4.38 -5.22 -15.07
N LEU A 296 3.99 -4.74 -16.24
CA LEU A 296 2.64 -4.27 -16.54
C LEU A 296 2.05 -5.20 -17.61
N VAL A 297 0.87 -5.75 -17.35
CA VAL A 297 0.06 -6.45 -18.36
C VAL A 297 -1.29 -5.76 -18.50
N VAL A 298 -1.89 -5.83 -19.68
CA VAL A 298 -3.28 -5.43 -19.89
C VAL A 298 -4.03 -6.58 -20.53
N LEU A 299 -5.20 -6.86 -19.98
CA LEU A 299 -6.10 -7.90 -20.46
C LEU A 299 -7.40 -7.28 -20.98
N ASP A 300 -7.92 -7.89 -22.04
CA ASP A 300 -9.28 -7.66 -22.51
C ASP A 300 -10.28 -8.40 -21.59
N ILE A 301 -11.27 -7.70 -21.03
CA ILE A 301 -12.19 -8.26 -20.03
C ILE A 301 -13.04 -9.42 -20.57
N PRO A 302 -13.67 -9.32 -21.76
CA PRO A 302 -14.47 -10.42 -22.31
C PRO A 302 -13.70 -11.75 -22.48
N THR A 303 -12.46 -11.68 -22.94
CA THR A 303 -11.64 -12.87 -23.26
C THR A 303 -10.68 -13.27 -22.13
N LEU A 304 -10.31 -12.31 -21.29
CA LEU A 304 -9.18 -12.36 -20.35
C LEU A 304 -7.86 -12.74 -21.04
N GLU A 305 -7.71 -12.37 -22.31
CA GLU A 305 -6.46 -12.50 -23.05
C GLU A 305 -5.56 -11.30 -22.81
N VAL A 306 -4.25 -11.54 -22.73
CA VAL A 306 -3.25 -10.48 -22.59
C VAL A 306 -3.08 -9.77 -23.92
N VAL A 307 -3.49 -8.51 -23.99
CA VAL A 307 -3.42 -7.65 -25.19
C VAL A 307 -2.21 -6.71 -25.17
N TYR A 308 -1.58 -6.51 -24.01
CA TYR A 308 -0.37 -5.72 -23.86
C TYR A 308 0.48 -6.27 -22.71
N GLN A 309 1.80 -6.14 -22.85
CA GLN A 309 2.75 -6.35 -21.75
C GLN A 309 3.96 -5.43 -21.90
N ASP A 310 4.55 -5.04 -20.77
CA ASP A 310 5.80 -4.29 -20.72
C ASP A 310 6.55 -4.60 -19.43
N PHE A 311 7.86 -4.43 -19.46
CA PHE A 311 8.78 -4.77 -18.36
C PHE A 311 9.74 -3.62 -18.08
N ALA A 312 10.05 -3.40 -16.81
CA ALA A 312 11.10 -2.50 -16.39
C ALA A 312 12.06 -3.27 -15.47
N HIS A 313 13.33 -3.28 -15.87
CA HIS A 313 14.42 -3.82 -15.06
C HIS A 313 15.01 -2.69 -14.21
N VAL A 314 15.11 -2.90 -12.90
CA VAL A 314 15.58 -1.86 -11.97
C VAL A 314 16.46 -2.46 -10.88
N THR A 315 17.53 -1.73 -10.56
CA THR A 315 18.33 -1.94 -9.36
C THR A 315 17.84 -1.00 -8.26
N LEU A 316 17.37 -1.57 -7.16
CA LEU A 316 16.75 -0.90 -6.03
C LEU A 316 17.77 -0.63 -4.92
N HIS A 317 17.99 0.64 -4.65
CA HIS A 317 18.81 1.11 -3.52
C HIS A 317 18.01 1.37 -2.24
N VAL A 318 16.67 1.37 -2.34
CA VAL A 318 15.78 1.60 -1.21
C VAL A 318 15.60 0.30 -0.40
N PRO A 319 15.83 0.28 0.92
CA PRO A 319 15.71 -0.93 1.73
C PRO A 319 14.25 -1.36 1.92
N TYR A 320 14.02 -2.66 2.12
CA TYR A 320 12.72 -3.17 2.52
C TYR A 320 12.40 -2.77 3.97
N VAL A 321 11.32 -2.02 4.15
CA VAL A 321 10.75 -1.71 5.47
C VAL A 321 9.27 -2.09 5.45
N ALA A 322 8.87 -2.94 6.40
CA ALA A 322 7.48 -3.37 6.53
C ALA A 322 6.55 -2.15 6.69
N GLY A 323 5.44 -2.15 5.95
CA GLY A 323 4.51 -1.01 5.89
C GLY A 323 4.91 0.10 4.89
N PHE A 324 6.06 -0.01 4.23
CA PHE A 324 6.59 0.99 3.30
C PHE A 324 7.05 0.38 1.95
N LEU A 325 6.60 -0.83 1.62
CA LEU A 325 6.95 -1.51 0.35
C LEU A 325 6.67 -0.62 -0.87
N ALA A 326 5.59 0.17 -0.82
CA ALA A 326 5.20 1.05 -1.90
C ALA A 326 6.29 2.05 -2.33
N PHE A 327 7.19 2.47 -1.44
CA PHE A 327 8.30 3.37 -1.79
C PHE A 327 9.37 2.69 -2.65
N ARG A 328 9.43 1.34 -2.66
CA ARG A 328 10.32 0.57 -3.55
C ARG A 328 9.66 0.33 -4.91
N GLU A 329 8.36 0.02 -4.92
CA GLU A 329 7.71 -0.54 -6.10
C GLU A 329 6.87 0.47 -6.89
N ALA A 330 6.17 1.39 -6.20
CA ALA A 330 5.25 2.31 -6.87
C ALA A 330 5.94 3.19 -7.92
N PRO A 331 7.12 3.80 -7.70
CA PRO A 331 7.78 4.64 -8.70
C PRO A 331 8.04 3.88 -10.02
N ILE A 332 8.48 2.63 -9.93
CA ILE A 332 8.80 1.80 -11.11
C ILE A 332 7.52 1.46 -11.88
N LEU A 333 6.45 1.13 -11.16
CA LEU A 333 5.16 0.81 -11.77
C LEU A 333 4.51 2.03 -12.42
N VAL A 334 4.68 3.22 -11.83
CA VAL A 334 4.24 4.48 -12.43
C VAL A 334 4.99 4.72 -13.74
N ASP A 335 6.31 4.48 -13.80
CA ASP A 335 7.10 4.66 -15.02
C ASP A 335 6.61 3.80 -16.18
N LEU A 336 6.20 2.55 -15.91
CA LEU A 336 5.58 1.68 -16.91
C LEU A 336 4.24 2.22 -17.41
N LEU A 337 3.40 2.72 -16.51
CA LEU A 337 2.10 3.32 -16.85
C LEU A 337 2.29 4.61 -17.67
N GLU A 338 3.22 5.47 -17.26
CA GLU A 338 3.52 6.71 -17.98
C GLU A 338 4.10 6.46 -19.37
N LYS A 339 5.01 5.49 -19.50
CA LYS A 339 5.53 5.06 -20.80
C LYS A 339 4.40 4.62 -21.73
N MET A 340 3.46 3.79 -21.23
CA MET A 340 2.30 3.36 -22.02
C MET A 340 1.38 4.55 -22.36
N LYS A 341 1.12 5.44 -21.39
CA LYS A 341 0.27 6.63 -21.58
C LYS A 341 0.86 7.62 -22.59
N ALA A 342 2.17 7.85 -22.55
CA ALA A 342 2.89 8.73 -23.46
C ALA A 342 2.86 8.22 -24.91
N SER A 343 2.78 6.90 -25.11
CA SER A 343 2.58 6.30 -26.43
C SER A 343 1.14 6.42 -26.97
N ASN A 344 0.23 7.05 -26.22
CA ASN A 344 -1.20 7.15 -26.53
C ASN A 344 -1.82 5.79 -26.89
N ASN A 345 -1.42 4.75 -26.18
CA ASN A 345 -1.81 3.39 -26.47
C ASN A 345 -3.33 3.20 -26.24
N ALA A 346 -4.06 2.82 -27.28
CA ALA A 346 -5.51 2.59 -27.21
C ALA A 346 -5.92 1.47 -26.23
N LEU A 347 -4.96 0.64 -25.81
CA LEU A 347 -5.13 -0.44 -24.84
C LEU A 347 -4.85 0.00 -23.41
N TYR A 348 -4.70 1.30 -23.12
CA TYR A 348 -4.43 1.77 -21.75
C TYR A 348 -5.52 1.27 -20.79
N PRO A 349 -5.15 0.66 -19.64
CA PRO A 349 -6.12 0.02 -18.76
C PRO A 349 -7.05 1.06 -18.13
N GLN A 350 -8.32 0.69 -17.96
CA GLN A 350 -9.31 1.53 -17.28
C GLN A 350 -9.23 1.41 -15.76
N ILE A 351 -8.71 0.28 -15.28
CA ILE A 351 -8.48 -0.04 -13.87
C ILE A 351 -7.30 -1.00 -13.76
N LEU A 352 -6.55 -0.91 -12.66
CA LEU A 352 -5.35 -1.71 -12.41
C LEU A 352 -5.55 -2.62 -11.19
N MET A 353 -5.17 -3.89 -11.32
CA MET A 353 -5.05 -4.81 -10.19
C MET A 353 -3.59 -4.92 -9.79
N VAL A 354 -3.34 -4.78 -8.50
CA VAL A 354 -2.00 -4.71 -7.92
C VAL A 354 -1.79 -5.92 -7.03
N ASP A 355 -0.69 -6.67 -7.24
CA ASP A 355 -0.26 -7.73 -6.32
C ASP A 355 0.23 -7.12 -5.00
N GLY A 356 -0.69 -6.86 -4.09
CA GLY A 356 -0.42 -6.10 -2.89
C GLY A 356 -1.68 -5.45 -2.33
N ASN A 357 -1.57 -4.95 -1.10
CA ASN A 357 -2.73 -4.38 -0.41
C ASN A 357 -2.98 -2.91 -0.79
N GLY A 358 -4.24 -2.50 -0.74
CA GLY A 358 -4.70 -1.12 -0.76
C GLY A 358 -5.01 -0.62 0.65
N LEU A 359 -6.29 -0.35 0.94
CA LEU A 359 -6.74 0.06 2.26
C LEU A 359 -6.45 -0.97 3.35
N LEU A 360 -6.44 -2.27 3.04
CA LEU A 360 -6.13 -3.36 3.98
C LEU A 360 -4.63 -3.37 4.35
N HIS A 361 -4.18 -2.33 5.04
CA HIS A 361 -2.80 -2.03 5.33
C HIS A 361 -2.69 -1.39 6.72
N PRO A 362 -1.61 -1.61 7.51
CA PRO A 362 -1.49 -1.07 8.86
C PRO A 362 -1.70 0.45 8.96
N ARG A 363 -1.34 1.18 7.90
CA ARG A 363 -1.54 2.64 7.78
C ARG A 363 -2.73 3.04 6.90
N GLY A 364 -3.50 2.07 6.41
CA GLY A 364 -4.60 2.28 5.47
C GLY A 364 -4.18 2.91 4.15
N PHE A 365 -2.97 2.61 3.67
CA PHE A 365 -2.37 3.17 2.46
C PHE A 365 -1.27 2.25 1.92
N GLY A 366 -1.67 1.08 1.43
CA GLY A 366 -0.77 0.11 0.83
C GLY A 366 -0.35 0.46 -0.61
N LEU A 367 0.35 -0.46 -1.26
CA LEU A 367 0.88 -0.29 -2.62
C LEU A 367 -0.21 0.10 -3.63
N ALA A 368 -1.37 -0.55 -3.59
CA ALA A 368 -2.45 -0.25 -4.54
C ALA A 368 -2.98 1.17 -4.40
N CYS A 369 -3.11 1.67 -3.15
CA CYS A 369 -3.48 3.06 -2.89
C CYS A 369 -2.42 4.03 -3.37
N HIS A 370 -1.16 3.75 -3.04
CA HIS A 370 -0.03 4.60 -3.38
C HIS A 370 0.10 4.74 -4.91
N LEU A 371 0.13 3.62 -5.62
CA LEU A 371 0.21 3.58 -7.08
C LEU A 371 -0.99 4.27 -7.72
N GLY A 372 -2.22 4.01 -7.23
CA GLY A 372 -3.42 4.60 -7.80
C GLY A 372 -3.49 6.12 -7.66
N VAL A 373 -3.08 6.65 -6.50
CA VAL A 373 -3.00 8.11 -6.29
C VAL A 373 -1.94 8.73 -7.20
N LEU A 374 -0.74 8.15 -7.30
CA LEU A 374 0.34 8.70 -8.14
C LEU A 374 0.00 8.65 -9.63
N ALA A 375 -0.53 7.53 -10.12
CA ALA A 375 -0.87 7.36 -11.53
C ALA A 375 -2.27 7.91 -11.90
N ASN A 376 -3.03 8.38 -10.90
CA ASN A 376 -4.42 8.85 -11.03
C ASN A 376 -5.30 7.89 -11.87
N ILE A 377 -5.20 6.59 -11.57
CA ILE A 377 -5.94 5.52 -12.22
C ILE A 377 -6.70 4.73 -11.14
N PRO A 378 -7.91 4.21 -11.43
CA PRO A 378 -8.57 3.28 -10.52
C PRO A 378 -7.68 2.07 -10.23
N THR A 379 -7.56 1.69 -8.96
CA THR A 379 -6.74 0.55 -8.54
C THR A 379 -7.43 -0.33 -7.51
N ILE A 380 -7.16 -1.64 -7.58
CA ILE A 380 -7.62 -2.66 -6.65
C ILE A 380 -6.40 -3.37 -6.09
N GLY A 381 -6.31 -3.49 -4.75
CA GLY A 381 -5.30 -4.30 -4.10
C GLY A 381 -5.73 -5.75 -3.97
N ILE A 382 -4.89 -6.68 -4.42
CA ILE A 382 -5.10 -8.13 -4.35
C ILE A 382 -4.03 -8.73 -3.43
N GLY A 383 -4.39 -8.99 -2.18
CA GLY A 383 -3.54 -9.67 -1.20
C GLY A 383 -3.69 -11.19 -1.26
N LYS A 384 -2.57 -11.92 -1.26
CA LYS A 384 -2.55 -13.40 -1.17
C LYS A 384 -2.64 -13.92 0.27
N ASN A 385 -2.37 -13.06 1.25
CA ASN A 385 -2.40 -13.31 2.70
C ASN A 385 -3.10 -12.14 3.41
N LEU A 386 -3.68 -12.41 4.59
CA LEU A 386 -4.35 -11.38 5.38
C LEU A 386 -3.33 -10.43 6.02
N HIS A 387 -3.58 -9.13 5.92
CA HIS A 387 -2.93 -8.14 6.79
C HIS A 387 -3.74 -7.99 8.09
N TYR A 388 -3.06 -8.19 9.22
CA TYR A 388 -3.64 -8.09 10.56
C TYR A 388 -3.78 -6.62 10.94
N VAL A 389 -4.93 -6.04 10.60
CA VAL A 389 -5.24 -4.63 10.87
C VAL A 389 -6.53 -4.55 11.66
N ASP A 390 -6.59 -3.63 12.61
CA ASP A 390 -7.83 -3.34 13.35
C ASP A 390 -8.48 -4.61 13.97
N GLY A 391 -7.65 -5.53 14.47
CA GLY A 391 -8.11 -6.79 15.06
C GLY A 391 -8.58 -7.87 14.08
N LEU A 392 -8.45 -7.67 12.77
CA LEU A 392 -8.62 -8.75 11.79
C LEU A 392 -7.56 -9.83 12.02
N SER A 393 -7.98 -11.09 11.92
CA SER A 393 -7.11 -12.26 12.09
C SER A 393 -7.61 -13.40 11.20
N GLU A 394 -6.70 -14.29 10.78
CA GLU A 394 -7.08 -15.43 9.94
C GLU A 394 -8.13 -16.33 10.60
N PRO A 395 -8.02 -16.73 11.89
CA PRO A 395 -9.08 -17.49 12.55
C PRO A 395 -10.44 -16.78 12.53
N GLY A 396 -10.45 -15.45 12.72
CA GLY A 396 -11.67 -14.66 12.65
C GLY A 396 -12.28 -14.65 11.25
N VAL A 397 -11.47 -14.54 10.20
CA VAL A 397 -11.94 -14.62 8.81
C VAL A 397 -12.51 -16.00 8.49
N TRP A 398 -11.88 -17.06 8.97
CA TRP A 398 -12.39 -18.43 8.78
C TRP A 398 -13.72 -18.67 9.46
N LYS A 399 -13.86 -18.20 10.70
CA LYS A 399 -15.14 -18.25 11.39
C LYS A 399 -16.25 -17.53 10.60
N LEU A 400 -15.94 -16.37 10.00
CA LEU A 400 -16.91 -15.66 9.18
C LEU A 400 -17.30 -16.45 7.91
N PHE A 401 -16.38 -17.17 7.28
CA PHE A 401 -16.73 -18.05 6.16
C PHE A 401 -17.62 -19.23 6.59
N GLU A 402 -17.41 -19.78 7.80
CA GLU A 402 -18.27 -20.82 8.37
C GLU A 402 -19.68 -20.29 8.67
N GLU A 403 -19.78 -19.11 9.28
CA GLU A 403 -21.04 -18.47 9.65
C GLU A 403 -21.85 -17.98 8.44
N ASN A 404 -21.18 -17.68 7.32
CA ASN A 404 -21.79 -17.17 6.09
C ASN A 404 -21.62 -18.17 4.94
N ALA A 405 -21.92 -19.45 5.22
CA ALA A 405 -21.84 -20.51 4.24
C ALA A 405 -22.72 -20.19 3.01
N GLY A 406 -22.11 -20.19 1.82
CA GLY A 406 -22.78 -19.89 0.55
C GLY A 406 -22.58 -18.46 0.03
N GLU A 407 -21.99 -17.55 0.81
CA GLU A 407 -21.59 -16.23 0.31
C GLU A 407 -20.32 -16.33 -0.53
N ASP A 408 -20.30 -15.63 -1.68
CA ASP A 408 -19.14 -15.58 -2.57
C ASP A 408 -17.93 -14.89 -1.91
N PHE A 409 -18.17 -13.96 -0.99
CA PHE A 409 -17.14 -13.20 -0.29
C PHE A 409 -17.62 -12.71 1.07
N ILE A 410 -16.66 -12.44 1.96
CA ILE A 410 -16.88 -11.90 3.30
C ILE A 410 -16.33 -10.49 3.38
N THR A 411 -17.12 -9.54 3.89
CA THR A 411 -16.61 -8.20 4.17
C THR A 411 -15.71 -8.22 5.41
N LEU A 412 -14.49 -7.71 5.27
CA LEU A 412 -13.51 -7.61 6.35
C LEU A 412 -13.73 -6.33 7.14
N LYS A 413 -14.55 -6.44 8.20
CA LYS A 413 -14.82 -5.36 9.14
C LYS A 413 -13.93 -5.51 10.38
N GLY A 414 -13.12 -4.51 10.67
CA GLY A 414 -12.28 -4.49 11.86
C GLY A 414 -13.05 -4.14 13.13
N ARG A 415 -12.39 -4.21 14.29
CA ARG A 415 -12.97 -3.90 15.61
C ARG A 415 -13.48 -2.47 15.71
N SER A 416 -12.84 -1.52 15.02
CA SER A 416 -13.31 -0.14 14.95
C SER A 416 -14.60 0.05 14.12
N GLY A 417 -15.09 -1.02 13.50
CA GLY A 417 -16.21 -1.02 12.57
C GLY A 417 -15.87 -0.58 11.15
N CYS A 418 -14.61 -0.21 10.88
CA CYS A 418 -14.15 0.14 9.54
C CYS A 418 -14.15 -1.09 8.61
N LYS A 419 -14.61 -0.91 7.37
CA LYS A 419 -14.47 -1.90 6.30
C LYS A 419 -13.10 -1.75 5.66
N TRP A 420 -12.26 -2.77 5.79
CA TRP A 420 -10.88 -2.75 5.29
C TRP A 420 -10.73 -3.43 3.92
N GLY A 421 -11.67 -4.31 3.57
CA GLY A 421 -11.65 -5.05 2.32
C GLY A 421 -12.68 -6.18 2.31
N ALA A 422 -12.46 -7.17 1.46
CA ALA A 422 -13.23 -8.40 1.37
C ALA A 422 -12.28 -9.60 1.30
N ALA A 423 -12.65 -10.72 1.90
CA ALA A 423 -12.01 -12.01 1.64
C ALA A 423 -12.91 -12.80 0.68
N MET A 424 -12.33 -13.35 -0.39
CA MET A 424 -13.07 -14.05 -1.43
C MET A 424 -12.43 -15.40 -1.73
N ARG A 425 -13.25 -16.43 -1.90
CA ARG A 425 -12.85 -17.74 -2.44
C ARG A 425 -13.40 -17.84 -3.86
N PRO A 426 -12.59 -17.53 -4.89
CA PRO A 426 -13.14 -17.30 -6.23
C PRO A 426 -13.64 -18.58 -6.92
N THR A 427 -13.13 -19.75 -6.52
CA THR A 427 -13.53 -21.05 -7.07
C THR A 427 -13.74 -22.06 -5.94
N GLU A 428 -14.63 -23.03 -6.13
CA GLU A 428 -14.96 -24.05 -5.12
C GLU A 428 -13.73 -24.85 -4.64
N ASP A 429 -12.77 -25.08 -5.55
CA ASP A 429 -11.53 -25.79 -5.27
C ASP A 429 -10.51 -25.00 -4.43
N THR A 430 -10.77 -23.72 -4.13
CA THR A 430 -9.80 -22.87 -3.42
C THR A 430 -9.98 -22.90 -1.91
N SER A 431 -9.05 -23.57 -1.24
CA SER A 431 -8.97 -23.60 0.23
C SER A 431 -8.49 -22.28 0.84
N LYS A 432 -7.73 -21.46 0.09
CA LYS A 432 -7.17 -20.18 0.57
C LYS A 432 -7.80 -18.99 -0.16
N PRO A 433 -8.42 -18.02 0.54
CA PRO A 433 -9.00 -16.85 -0.07
C PRO A 433 -7.91 -15.92 -0.59
N ILE A 434 -8.37 -14.95 -1.38
CA ILE A 434 -7.67 -13.72 -1.65
C ILE A 434 -8.32 -12.58 -0.87
N PHE A 435 -7.56 -11.54 -0.59
CA PHE A 435 -7.98 -10.38 0.18
C PHE A 435 -8.02 -9.16 -0.74
N ILE A 436 -9.23 -8.71 -1.06
CA ILE A 436 -9.50 -7.60 -1.96
C ILE A 436 -9.62 -6.33 -1.13
N SER A 437 -8.93 -5.27 -1.53
CA SER A 437 -9.05 -3.98 -0.86
C SER A 437 -9.06 -2.84 -1.86
N ILE A 438 -9.76 -1.76 -1.51
CA ILE A 438 -9.81 -0.54 -2.31
C ILE A 438 -8.39 -0.02 -2.47
N GLY A 439 -7.96 0.19 -3.72
CA GLY A 439 -6.74 0.90 -4.05
C GLY A 439 -7.03 2.40 -4.21
N HIS A 440 -7.71 2.80 -5.27
CA HIS A 440 -8.04 4.20 -5.57
C HIS A 440 -9.20 4.28 -6.57
N ARG A 441 -10.08 5.29 -6.47
CA ARG A 441 -11.18 5.63 -7.41
C ARG A 441 -12.13 4.47 -7.74
N VAL A 442 -12.30 3.54 -6.82
CA VAL A 442 -13.21 2.40 -6.93
C VAL A 442 -13.83 2.11 -5.56
N SER A 443 -15.10 1.74 -5.53
CA SER A 443 -15.78 1.24 -4.33
C SER A 443 -15.36 -0.20 -4.03
N LEU A 444 -15.56 -0.66 -2.79
CA LEU A 444 -15.25 -2.06 -2.45
C LEU A 444 -16.14 -3.04 -3.23
N ASP A 445 -17.42 -2.72 -3.38
CA ASP A 445 -18.38 -3.60 -4.04
C ASP A 445 -18.04 -3.76 -5.53
N THR A 446 -17.78 -2.66 -6.23
CA THR A 446 -17.31 -2.70 -7.62
C THR A 446 -15.94 -3.38 -7.75
N ALA A 447 -15.02 -3.17 -6.81
CA ALA A 447 -13.75 -3.88 -6.82
C ALA A 447 -13.94 -5.40 -6.74
N VAL A 448 -14.81 -5.87 -5.83
CA VAL A 448 -15.12 -7.30 -5.70
C VAL A 448 -15.75 -7.85 -6.99
N GLU A 449 -16.69 -7.12 -7.61
CA GLU A 449 -17.31 -7.54 -8.87
C GLU A 449 -16.28 -7.67 -10.02
N ILE A 450 -15.36 -6.71 -10.16
CA ILE A 450 -14.30 -6.77 -11.18
C ILE A 450 -13.35 -7.94 -10.92
N VAL A 451 -13.01 -8.21 -9.65
CA VAL A 451 -12.19 -9.37 -9.27
C VAL A 451 -12.90 -10.67 -9.63
N LYS A 452 -14.20 -10.80 -9.34
CA LYS A 452 -15.00 -11.98 -9.76
C LYS A 452 -14.97 -12.18 -11.27
N LEU A 453 -15.17 -11.10 -12.05
CA LEU A 453 -15.14 -11.15 -13.52
C LEU A 453 -13.80 -11.60 -14.10
N THR A 454 -12.71 -11.48 -13.35
CA THR A 454 -11.35 -11.75 -13.83
C THR A 454 -10.72 -13.01 -13.20
N CYS A 455 -11.43 -13.71 -12.33
CA CYS A 455 -10.98 -14.94 -11.70
C CYS A 455 -11.31 -16.18 -12.55
N LYS A 456 -10.32 -16.66 -13.31
CA LYS A 456 -10.32 -18.04 -13.85
C LYS A 456 -9.77 -19.06 -12.84
N TYR A 457 -8.98 -18.59 -11.88
CA TYR A 457 -8.34 -19.37 -10.83
C TYR A 457 -8.41 -18.61 -9.49
N ARG A 458 -7.70 -19.09 -8.46
CA ARG A 458 -7.56 -18.43 -7.15
C ARG A 458 -7.16 -16.95 -7.26
N VAL A 459 -6.18 -16.64 -8.10
CA VAL A 459 -5.67 -15.28 -8.29
C VAL A 459 -6.24 -14.73 -9.59
N PRO A 460 -6.77 -13.48 -9.62
CA PRO A 460 -7.30 -12.86 -10.83
C PRO A 460 -6.28 -12.89 -11.97
N GLU A 461 -6.76 -13.10 -13.19
CA GLU A 461 -5.92 -13.23 -14.38
C GLU A 461 -4.91 -12.07 -14.54
N PRO A 462 -5.27 -10.79 -14.33
CA PRO A 462 -4.30 -9.69 -14.48
C PRO A 462 -3.10 -9.84 -13.53
N VAL A 463 -3.34 -10.14 -12.26
CA VAL A 463 -2.27 -10.33 -11.25
C VAL A 463 -1.51 -11.62 -11.52
N ARG A 464 -2.21 -12.71 -11.85
CA ARG A 464 -1.57 -14.00 -12.15
C ARG A 464 -0.65 -13.91 -13.37
N GLN A 465 -1.06 -13.20 -14.42
CA GLN A 465 -0.27 -12.98 -15.62
C GLN A 465 0.95 -12.09 -15.34
N ALA A 466 0.78 -11.02 -14.55
CA ALA A 466 1.90 -10.18 -14.14
C ALA A 466 2.97 -10.99 -13.35
N ASP A 467 2.56 -11.73 -12.32
CA ASP A 467 3.42 -12.58 -11.49
C ASP A 467 4.11 -13.70 -12.29
N SER A 468 3.39 -14.34 -13.21
CA SER A 468 3.96 -15.40 -14.05
C SER A 468 5.01 -14.85 -15.02
N ARG A 469 4.74 -13.69 -15.63
CA ARG A 469 5.58 -13.10 -16.67
C ARG A 469 6.80 -12.41 -16.09
N SER A 470 6.68 -11.74 -14.96
CA SER A 470 7.80 -11.14 -14.23
C SER A 470 8.86 -12.19 -13.87
N ARG A 471 8.42 -13.34 -13.33
CA ARG A 471 9.29 -14.47 -13.01
C ARG A 471 9.91 -15.13 -14.24
N ASP A 472 9.14 -15.27 -15.32
CA ASP A 472 9.66 -15.81 -16.57
C ASP A 472 10.72 -14.88 -17.19
N TYR A 473 10.48 -13.57 -17.16
CA TYR A 473 11.43 -12.55 -17.60
C TYR A 473 12.75 -12.64 -16.84
N ILE A 474 12.70 -12.70 -15.50
CA ILE A 474 13.88 -12.84 -14.65
C ILE A 474 14.66 -14.13 -14.99
N ARG A 475 13.98 -15.25 -15.19
CA ARG A 475 14.65 -16.52 -15.55
C ARG A 475 15.40 -16.42 -16.88
N ARG A 476 14.81 -15.77 -17.89
CA ARG A 476 15.40 -15.65 -19.23
C ARG A 476 16.53 -14.63 -19.29
N HIS A 477 16.41 -13.51 -18.58
CA HIS A 477 17.34 -12.38 -18.66
C HIS A 477 18.30 -12.27 -17.47
N LYS A 478 18.35 -13.30 -16.61
CA LYS A 478 19.17 -13.29 -15.38
C LYS A 478 20.61 -12.81 -15.59
N ARG A 479 21.28 -13.28 -16.64
CA ARG A 479 22.69 -12.93 -16.91
C ARG A 479 22.84 -11.45 -17.27
N GLU A 480 21.95 -10.92 -18.10
CA GLU A 480 21.93 -9.51 -18.49
C GLU A 480 21.60 -8.62 -17.30
N MET A 481 20.63 -9.04 -16.47
CA MET A 481 20.23 -8.30 -15.28
C MET A 481 21.39 -8.15 -14.28
N ILE A 482 22.14 -9.23 -14.05
CA ILE A 482 23.32 -9.21 -13.17
C ILE A 482 24.43 -8.36 -13.78
N SER A 483 24.70 -8.49 -15.08
CA SER A 483 25.75 -7.72 -15.77
C SER A 483 25.51 -6.21 -15.66
N ASN A 484 24.27 -5.77 -15.89
CA ASN A 484 23.90 -4.35 -15.88
C ASN A 484 23.85 -3.75 -14.46
N ALA A 485 23.86 -4.57 -13.41
CA ALA A 485 23.88 -4.10 -12.02
C ALA A 485 25.31 -3.87 -11.49
N VAL A 486 26.31 -4.45 -12.15
CA VAL A 486 27.74 -4.36 -11.76
C VAL A 486 28.47 -3.24 -12.54
N SER A 487 27.91 -2.82 -13.68
CA SER A 487 28.32 -1.64 -14.47
C SER A 487 27.69 -0.36 -13.92
#